data_AF-A0A9W3VC51-F1
#
_entry.id   AF-A0A9W3VC51-F1
#
_cell.length_a   1.000
_cell.length_b   1.000
_cell.length_c   1.000
_cell.angle_alpha   90.00
_cell.angle_beta   90.00
_cell.angle_gamma   90.00
#
_symmetry.space_group_name_H-M   'P 1'
#
loop_
_entity.id
_entity.type
_entity.pdbx_description
1 polymer ?
#
loop_
_entity_poly.entity_id
_entity_poly.type
_entity_poly.pdbx_seq_one_letter_code
_entity_poly.pdbx_strand_id
1 'polypeptide(L)'
;MDKLNTVVEDLLKEIDTDLQGIKTYIKTVEGLLEQQENKVRETATTLLPVMSKIQSNMFNFTSQDGRWVTRKGPILKYNDRENSLYIFSIKDKGPIILNLDTNKEVIISYDKLLKEVEFSTVMEGLLSVVSYTEKLQKKYQDIIDKLETELVEYQGI
;
A
#
# COMPACT_ATOMS: atom_id res chain seq x y z
N MET A 1 -42.82 -38.69 -19.78
CA MET A 1 -42.46 -37.79 -18.67
C MET A 1 -40.99 -37.98 -18.25
N ASP A 2 -40.24 -38.89 -18.90
CA ASP A 2 -38.91 -39.33 -18.43
C ASP A 2 -37.73 -38.47 -18.90
N LYS A 3 -37.78 -37.88 -20.10
CA LYS A 3 -36.62 -37.17 -20.67
C LYS A 3 -36.25 -35.90 -19.89
N LEU A 4 -37.24 -35.17 -19.38
CA LEU A 4 -37.01 -33.97 -18.57
C LEU A 4 -36.42 -34.32 -17.20
N ASN A 5 -36.94 -35.38 -16.57
CA ASN A 5 -36.44 -35.82 -15.26
C ASN A 5 -34.97 -36.27 -15.33
N THR A 6 -34.58 -37.00 -16.38
CA THR A 6 -33.18 -37.37 -16.60
C THR A 6 -32.28 -36.15 -16.78
N VAL A 7 -32.72 -35.16 -17.59
CA VAL A 7 -31.95 -33.91 -17.80
C VAL A 7 -31.80 -33.12 -16.49
N VAL A 8 -32.86 -33.05 -15.68
CA VAL A 8 -32.81 -32.38 -14.37
C VAL A 8 -31.86 -33.10 -13.41
N GLU A 9 -31.91 -34.42 -13.34
CA GLU A 9 -31.00 -35.21 -12.49
C GLU A 9 -29.53 -35.06 -12.90
N ASP A 10 -29.24 -35.07 -14.20
CA ASP A 10 -27.89 -34.87 -14.71
C ASP A 10 -27.39 -33.44 -14.43
N LEU A 11 -28.25 -32.43 -14.63
CA LEU A 11 -27.93 -31.04 -14.30
C LEU A 11 -27.66 -30.85 -12.80
N LEU A 12 -28.43 -31.50 -11.92
CA LEU A 12 -28.20 -31.43 -10.47
C LEU A 12 -26.84 -32.02 -10.08
N LYS A 13 -26.42 -33.13 -10.69
CA LYS A 13 -25.09 -33.73 -10.45
C LYS A 13 -23.96 -32.82 -10.94
N GLU A 14 -24.15 -32.17 -12.09
CA GLU A 14 -23.20 -31.20 -12.64
C GLU A 14 -23.06 -29.99 -11.69
N ILE A 15 -24.19 -29.42 -11.27
CA ILE A 15 -24.23 -28.32 -10.29
C ILE A 15 -23.53 -28.71 -8.98
N ASP A 16 -23.80 -29.91 -8.45
CA ASP A 16 -23.13 -30.38 -7.23
C ASP A 16 -21.61 -30.45 -7.39
N THR A 17 -21.15 -30.90 -8.56
CA THR A 17 -19.72 -30.97 -8.90
C THR A 17 -19.11 -29.57 -8.99
N ASP A 18 -19.77 -28.65 -9.68
CA ASP A 18 -19.34 -27.25 -9.81
C ASP A 18 -19.28 -26.55 -8.45
N LEU A 19 -20.29 -26.75 -7.60
CA LEU A 19 -20.34 -26.17 -6.26
C LEU A 19 -19.23 -26.70 -5.36
N GLN A 20 -18.79 -27.96 -5.51
CA GLN A 20 -17.60 -28.48 -4.82
C GLN A 20 -16.32 -27.79 -5.31
N GLY A 21 -16.20 -27.58 -6.62
CA GLY A 21 -15.11 -26.79 -7.21
C GLY A 21 -15.05 -25.37 -6.65
N ILE A 22 -16.19 -24.66 -6.66
CA ILE A 22 -16.32 -23.30 -6.12
C ILE A 22 -15.93 -23.24 -4.64
N LYS A 23 -16.39 -24.19 -3.81
CA LYS A 23 -16.00 -24.27 -2.38
C LYS A 23 -14.49 -24.40 -2.20
N THR A 24 -13.82 -25.13 -3.09
CA THR A 24 -12.36 -25.28 -3.05
C THR A 24 -11.70 -23.94 -3.39
N TYR A 25 -12.16 -23.26 -4.45
CA TYR A 25 -11.64 -21.95 -4.82
C TYR A 25 -11.83 -20.89 -3.73
N ILE A 26 -12.99 -20.85 -3.06
CA ILE A 26 -13.23 -19.94 -1.95
C ILE A 26 -12.18 -20.14 -0.85
N LYS A 27 -11.94 -21.38 -0.42
CA LYS A 27 -10.93 -21.70 0.59
C LYS A 27 -9.52 -21.30 0.16
N THR A 28 -9.17 -21.51 -1.11
CA THR A 28 -7.87 -21.10 -1.65
C THR A 28 -7.73 -19.57 -1.61
N VAL A 29 -8.76 -18.83 -2.01
CA VAL A 29 -8.77 -17.36 -1.96
C VAL A 29 -8.63 -16.86 -0.53
N GLU A 30 -9.41 -17.39 0.41
CA GLU A 30 -9.34 -17.03 1.83
C GLU A 30 -7.93 -17.26 2.40
N GLY A 31 -7.33 -18.42 2.11
CA GLY A 31 -5.97 -18.73 2.55
C GLY A 31 -4.90 -17.81 1.95
N LEU A 32 -5.05 -17.42 0.68
CA LEU A 32 -4.12 -16.47 0.04
C LEU A 32 -4.27 -15.04 0.61
N LEU A 33 -5.49 -14.60 0.90
CA LEU A 33 -5.73 -13.30 1.53
C LEU A 33 -5.11 -13.24 2.93
N GLU A 34 -5.24 -14.30 3.72
CA GLU A 34 -4.59 -14.40 5.02
C GLU A 34 -3.06 -14.36 4.92
N GLN A 35 -2.48 -15.06 3.93
CA GLN A 35 -1.03 -15.00 3.68
C GLN A 35 -0.56 -13.60 3.30
N GLN A 36 -1.32 -12.89 2.45
CA GLN A 36 -1.00 -11.51 2.08
C GLN A 36 -1.07 -10.57 3.29
N GLU A 37 -2.12 -10.65 4.11
CA GLU A 37 -2.24 -9.86 5.33
C GLU A 37 -1.05 -10.09 6.26
N ASN A 38 -0.72 -11.36 6.53
CA ASN A 38 0.41 -11.72 7.38
C ASN A 38 1.72 -11.18 6.82
N LYS A 39 1.91 -11.23 5.49
CA LYS A 39 3.13 -10.74 4.85
C LYS A 39 3.30 -9.23 4.96
N VAL A 40 2.21 -8.47 4.77
CA VAL A 40 2.22 -7.01 4.97
C VAL A 40 2.57 -6.68 6.41
N ARG A 41 1.94 -7.36 7.37
CA ARG A 41 2.16 -7.14 8.81
C ARG A 41 3.60 -7.44 9.23
N GLU A 42 4.15 -8.58 8.78
CA GLU A 42 5.54 -8.98 9.03
C GLU A 42 6.51 -7.93 8.47
N THR A 43 6.29 -7.51 7.23
CA THR A 43 7.15 -6.53 6.53
C THR A 43 7.11 -5.18 7.24
N ALA A 44 5.93 -4.68 7.58
CA ALA A 44 5.77 -3.42 8.28
C ALA A 44 6.42 -3.44 9.68
N THR A 45 6.28 -4.54 10.41
CA THR A 45 6.93 -4.74 11.73
C THR A 45 8.45 -4.76 11.60
N THR A 46 8.97 -5.45 10.60
CA THR A 46 10.43 -5.55 10.33
C THR A 46 11.02 -4.20 9.99
N LEU A 47 10.30 -3.38 9.20
CA LEU A 47 10.76 -2.07 8.75
C LEU A 47 10.50 -0.94 9.77
N LEU A 48 9.68 -1.17 10.80
CA LEU A 48 9.30 -0.15 11.80
C LEU A 48 10.50 0.58 12.44
N PRO A 49 11.63 -0.08 12.80
CA PRO A 49 12.80 0.62 13.33
C PRO A 49 13.40 1.63 12.33
N VAL A 50 13.43 1.27 11.04
CA VAL A 50 13.93 2.15 9.96
C VAL A 50 13.00 3.36 9.81
N MET A 51 11.70 3.13 9.74
CA MET A 51 10.69 4.19 9.65
C MET A 51 10.78 5.15 10.85
N SER A 52 10.92 4.60 12.05
CA SER A 52 11.07 5.39 13.29
C SER A 52 12.35 6.21 13.29
N LYS A 53 13.45 5.67 12.75
CA LYS A 53 14.71 6.41 12.60
C LYS A 53 14.58 7.57 11.61
N ILE A 54 13.90 7.37 10.48
CA ILE A 54 13.60 8.44 9.51
C ILE A 54 12.77 9.55 10.19
N GLN A 55 11.66 9.19 10.84
CA GLN A 55 10.76 10.15 11.49
C GLN A 55 11.44 10.93 12.62
N SER A 56 12.25 10.26 13.46
CA SER A 56 12.96 10.92 14.57
C SER A 56 14.02 11.92 14.12
N ASN A 57 14.54 11.79 12.90
CA ASN A 57 15.40 12.79 12.27
C ASN A 57 14.60 13.89 11.55
N MET A 58 13.29 13.99 11.80
CA MET A 58 12.37 15.00 11.25
C MET A 58 12.22 14.97 9.72
N PHE A 59 12.57 13.85 9.08
CA PHE A 59 12.40 13.66 7.65
C PHE A 59 10.97 13.23 7.28
N ASN A 60 10.53 13.62 6.08
CA ASN A 60 9.19 13.31 5.55
C ASN A 60 9.23 12.07 4.65
N PHE A 61 8.24 11.21 4.79
CA PHE A 61 7.94 10.19 3.79
C PHE A 61 7.26 10.85 2.60
N THR A 62 7.61 10.42 1.39
CA THR A 62 7.06 10.94 0.15
C THR A 62 6.46 9.78 -0.63
N SER A 63 5.35 10.00 -1.33
CA SER A 63 4.79 9.02 -2.26
C SER A 63 5.77 8.73 -3.39
N GLN A 64 5.62 7.58 -4.06
CA GLN A 64 6.53 7.16 -5.12
C GLN A 64 6.62 8.18 -6.28
N ASP A 65 5.52 8.86 -6.57
CA ASP A 65 5.42 9.91 -7.59
C ASP A 65 5.88 11.30 -7.11
N GLY A 66 6.34 11.43 -5.86
CA GLY A 66 6.83 12.68 -5.32
C GLY A 66 5.76 13.70 -4.92
N ARG A 67 4.48 13.44 -5.18
CA ARG A 67 3.40 14.44 -5.04
C ARG A 67 2.91 14.64 -3.61
N TRP A 68 2.94 13.58 -2.81
CA TRP A 68 2.39 13.59 -1.46
C TRP A 68 3.48 13.40 -0.43
N VAL A 69 3.39 14.14 0.68
CA VAL A 69 4.37 14.10 1.77
C VAL A 69 3.67 13.95 3.11
N THR A 70 4.29 13.20 4.02
CA THR A 70 3.80 13.05 5.39
C THR A 70 4.93 12.72 6.35
N ARG A 71 4.78 13.06 7.63
CA ARG A 71 5.67 12.63 8.71
C ARG A 71 5.18 11.37 9.43
N LYS A 72 3.99 10.87 9.10
CA LYS A 72 3.32 9.80 9.86
C LYS A 72 3.90 8.41 9.60
N GLY A 73 4.44 8.21 8.40
CA GLY A 73 5.05 6.96 7.95
C GLY A 73 4.94 6.82 6.43
N PRO A 74 5.36 5.69 5.84
CA PRO A 74 5.34 5.51 4.40
C PRO A 74 3.92 5.57 3.85
N ILE A 75 3.77 6.27 2.72
CA ILE A 75 2.52 6.38 1.98
C ILE A 75 2.37 5.10 1.16
N LEU A 76 1.26 4.40 1.38
CA LEU A 76 0.93 3.13 0.72
C LEU A 76 0.20 3.40 -0.59
N LYS A 77 -0.77 4.33 -0.60
CA LYS A 77 -1.53 4.73 -1.80
C LYS A 77 -2.18 6.09 -1.59
N TYR A 78 -2.35 6.84 -2.67
CA TYR A 78 -3.29 7.96 -2.74
C TYR A 78 -4.58 7.51 -3.44
N ASN A 79 -5.72 7.91 -2.88
CA ASN A 79 -7.05 7.67 -3.44
C ASN A 79 -7.67 9.00 -3.89
N ASP A 80 -7.60 9.22 -5.19
CA ASP A 80 -8.08 10.42 -5.87
C ASP A 80 -9.59 10.67 -5.66
N ARG A 81 -10.39 9.61 -5.50
CA ARG A 81 -11.86 9.72 -5.38
C ARG A 81 -12.29 10.31 -4.04
N GLU A 82 -11.57 9.99 -2.97
CA GLU A 82 -11.88 10.40 -1.61
C GLU A 82 -10.89 11.44 -1.07
N ASN A 83 -9.96 11.88 -1.93
CA ASN A 83 -8.83 12.74 -1.61
C ASN A 83 -8.13 12.29 -0.31
N SER A 84 -7.72 11.02 -0.27
CA SER A 84 -7.21 10.38 0.96
C SER A 84 -5.90 9.64 0.74
N LEU A 85 -5.06 9.60 1.77
CA LEU A 85 -3.81 8.84 1.80
C LEU A 85 -3.96 7.63 2.71
N TYR A 86 -3.60 6.47 2.17
CA TYR A 86 -3.33 5.26 2.94
C TYR A 86 -1.89 5.33 3.41
N ILE A 87 -1.68 5.26 4.73
CA ILE A 87 -0.36 5.43 5.34
C ILE A 87 -0.16 4.30 6.34
N PHE A 88 1.04 3.73 6.42
CA PHE A 88 1.41 2.95 7.59
C PHE A 88 1.86 3.92 8.70
N SER A 89 1.04 4.09 9.74
CA SER A 89 1.32 4.99 10.85
C SER A 89 2.38 4.38 11.77
N ILE A 90 3.51 5.07 11.94
CA ILE A 90 4.56 4.69 12.90
C ILE A 90 4.02 4.78 14.33
N LYS A 91 3.18 5.80 14.61
CA LYS A 91 2.58 6.04 15.93
C LYS A 91 1.65 4.91 16.32
N ASP A 92 0.75 4.54 15.43
CA ASP A 92 -0.29 3.53 15.69
C ASP A 92 0.18 2.11 15.37
N LYS A 93 1.37 1.97 14.77
CA LYS A 93 1.98 0.71 14.33
C LYS A 93 1.05 -0.10 13.41
N GLY A 94 0.32 0.59 12.55
CA GLY A 94 -0.72 0.01 11.70
C GLY A 94 -1.19 0.96 10.61
N PRO A 95 -2.02 0.47 9.68
CA PRO A 95 -2.51 1.28 8.58
C PRO A 95 -3.56 2.28 9.04
N ILE A 96 -3.49 3.48 8.48
CA ILE A 96 -4.45 4.57 8.67
C ILE A 96 -4.88 5.13 7.31
N ILE A 97 -6.05 5.74 7.28
CA ILE A 97 -6.51 6.62 6.21
C ILE A 97 -6.48 8.05 6.72
N LEU A 98 -5.82 8.94 5.99
CA LEU A 98 -5.81 10.38 6.21
C LEU A 98 -6.61 11.05 5.08
N ASN A 99 -7.75 11.65 5.41
CA ASN A 99 -8.48 12.48 4.45
C ASN A 99 -7.84 13.88 4.38
N LEU A 100 -7.47 14.31 3.17
CA LEU A 100 -6.71 15.54 2.96
C LEU A 100 -7.58 16.81 3.04
N ASP A 101 -8.88 16.72 2.80
CA ASP A 101 -9.81 17.86 2.90
C ASP A 101 -10.11 18.24 4.35
N THR A 102 -10.29 17.23 5.21
CA THR A 102 -10.74 17.39 6.60
C THR A 102 -9.64 17.18 7.63
N ASN A 103 -8.48 16.67 7.19
CA ASN A 103 -7.37 16.25 8.03
C ASN A 103 -7.76 15.22 9.10
N LYS A 104 -8.83 14.44 8.85
CA LYS A 104 -9.28 13.36 9.74
C LYS A 104 -8.50 12.09 9.47
N GLU A 105 -8.15 11.41 10.56
CA GLU A 105 -7.41 10.15 10.56
C GLU A 105 -8.29 9.03 11.07
N VAL A 106 -8.26 7.89 10.39
CA VAL A 106 -8.98 6.67 10.77
C VAL A 106 -8.03 5.49 10.74
N ILE A 107 -7.89 4.79 11.86
CA ILE A 107 -7.15 3.54 11.94
C ILE A 107 -7.97 2.44 11.26
N ILE A 108 -7.32 1.63 10.43
CA ILE A 108 -7.96 0.51 9.71
C ILE A 108 -7.21 -0.80 9.98
N SER A 109 -7.87 -1.93 9.70
CA SER A 109 -7.21 -3.24 9.72
C SER A 109 -6.42 -3.48 8.43
N TYR A 110 -5.49 -4.45 8.46
CA TYR A 110 -4.79 -4.90 7.25
C TYR A 110 -5.75 -5.56 6.25
N ASP A 111 -6.72 -6.35 6.72
CA ASP A 111 -7.81 -6.87 5.88
C ASP A 111 -8.56 -5.75 5.15
N LYS A 112 -8.94 -4.68 5.85
CA LYS A 112 -9.61 -3.53 5.21
C LYS A 112 -8.71 -2.84 4.19
N LEU A 113 -7.43 -2.63 4.54
CA LEU A 113 -6.45 -2.07 3.62
C LEU A 113 -6.36 -2.90 2.33
N LEU A 114 -6.26 -4.22 2.43
CA LEU A 114 -6.09 -5.11 1.28
C LEU A 114 -7.37 -5.30 0.44
N LYS A 115 -8.54 -4.94 0.97
CA LYS A 115 -9.78 -4.83 0.19
C LYS A 115 -9.85 -3.55 -0.65
N GLU A 116 -9.13 -2.50 -0.26
CA GLU A 116 -9.19 -1.17 -0.89
C GLU A 116 -7.92 -0.85 -1.71
N VAL A 117 -6.82 -1.54 -1.43
CA VAL A 117 -5.50 -1.33 -2.02
C VAL A 117 -4.88 -2.66 -2.44
N GLU A 118 -4.37 -2.71 -3.67
CA GLU A 118 -3.66 -3.88 -4.18
C GLU A 118 -2.45 -4.23 -3.31
N PHE A 119 -2.27 -5.52 -3.03
CA PHE A 119 -1.17 -6.03 -2.21
C PHE A 119 0.21 -5.54 -2.68
N SER A 120 0.46 -5.56 -4.00
CA SER A 120 1.71 -5.05 -4.60
C SER A 120 1.95 -3.58 -4.25
N THR A 121 0.94 -2.73 -4.43
CA THR A 121 1.02 -1.30 -4.11
C THR A 121 1.33 -1.07 -2.62
N VAL A 122 0.68 -1.81 -1.71
CA VAL A 122 0.98 -1.75 -0.27
C VAL A 122 2.44 -2.12 0.00
N MET A 123 2.91 -3.22 -0.57
CA MET A 123 4.26 -3.73 -0.37
C MET A 123 5.32 -2.78 -0.92
N GLU A 124 5.12 -2.22 -2.12
CA GLU A 124 6.04 -1.25 -2.71
C GLU A 124 6.08 0.05 -1.90
N GLY A 125 4.93 0.50 -1.37
CA GLY A 125 4.84 1.63 -0.45
C GLY A 125 5.67 1.40 0.81
N LEU A 126 5.53 0.23 1.44
CA LEU A 126 6.34 -0.15 2.62
C LEU A 126 7.82 -0.25 2.28
N LEU A 127 8.18 -0.94 1.20
CA LEU A 127 9.57 -1.19 0.79
C LEU A 127 10.28 0.07 0.28
N SER A 128 9.55 1.13 -0.05
CA SER A 128 10.13 2.42 -0.44
C SER A 128 11.11 2.98 0.60
N VAL A 129 10.94 2.61 1.87
CA VAL A 129 11.79 3.08 2.98
C VAL A 129 13.22 2.53 2.92
N VAL A 130 13.43 1.39 2.25
CA VAL A 130 14.74 0.73 2.14
C VAL A 130 15.73 1.58 1.35
N SER A 131 15.24 2.27 0.31
CA SER A 131 16.04 3.16 -0.55
C SER A 131 15.87 4.64 -0.18
N TYR A 132 15.27 4.93 0.97
CA TYR A 132 14.87 6.29 1.33
C TYR A 132 16.05 7.26 1.40
N THR A 133 17.11 6.88 2.12
CA THR A 133 18.26 7.76 2.36
C THR A 133 19.04 8.02 1.09
N GLU A 134 19.22 7.02 0.24
CA GLU A 134 19.89 7.15 -1.06
C GLU A 134 19.13 8.12 -1.98
N LYS A 135 17.81 7.94 -2.08
CA LYS A 135 16.95 8.85 -2.86
C LYS A 135 16.98 10.28 -2.32
N LEU A 136 16.99 10.43 -0.99
CA LEU A 136 17.02 11.75 -0.36
C LEU A 136 18.36 12.46 -0.58
N GLN A 137 19.48 11.75 -0.44
CA GLN A 137 20.81 12.29 -0.75
C GLN A 137 20.90 12.74 -2.19
N LYS A 138 20.50 11.88 -3.15
CA LYS A 138 20.48 12.24 -4.56
C LYS A 138 19.65 13.49 -4.84
N LYS A 139 18.42 13.56 -4.30
CA LYS A 139 17.55 14.72 -4.45
C LYS A 139 18.22 16.01 -3.98
N TYR A 140 18.89 16.00 -2.84
CA TYR A 140 19.56 17.20 -2.34
C TYR A 140 20.83 17.53 -3.13
N GLN A 141 21.57 16.54 -3.62
CA GLN A 141 22.69 16.78 -4.54
C GLN A 141 22.21 17.47 -5.82
N ASP A 142 21.14 16.97 -6.44
CA ASP A 142 20.56 17.58 -7.65
C ASP A 142 20.12 19.04 -7.41
N ILE A 143 19.62 19.36 -6.22
CA ILE A 143 19.26 20.73 -5.82
C ILE A 143 20.51 21.61 -5.65
N ILE A 144 21.54 21.09 -4.99
CA ILE A 144 22.81 21.80 -4.78
C ILE A 144 23.44 22.15 -6.14
N ASP A 145 23.56 21.16 -7.03
CA ASP A 145 24.16 21.35 -8.36
C ASP A 145 23.42 22.42 -9.17
N LYS A 146 22.08 22.44 -9.09
CA LYS A 146 21.25 23.47 -9.74
C LYS A 146 21.51 24.86 -9.17
N LEU A 147 21.54 25.00 -7.84
CA LEU A 147 21.77 26.28 -7.18
C LEU A 147 23.18 26.82 -7.44
N GLU A 148 24.19 25.94 -7.45
CA GLU A 148 25.56 26.30 -7.79
C GLU A 148 25.66 26.80 -9.24
N THR A 149 24.99 26.12 -10.18
CA THR A 149 24.92 26.54 -11.59
C THR A 149 24.29 27.92 -11.71
N GLU A 150 23.13 28.15 -11.07
CA GLU A 150 22.45 29.45 -11.06
C GLU A 150 23.36 30.54 -10.49
N LEU A 151 24.05 30.30 -9.36
CA LEU A 151 24.94 31.30 -8.77
C LEU A 151 26.11 31.68 -9.71
N VAL A 152 26.68 30.73 -10.44
CA VAL A 152 27.74 30.99 -11.42
C VAL A 152 27.22 31.82 -12.60
N GLU A 153 26.02 31.54 -13.10
CA GLU A 153 25.40 32.30 -14.21
C GLU A 153 25.26 33.80 -13.90
N TYR A 154 24.98 34.15 -12.65
CA TYR A 154 24.77 35.53 -12.21
C TYR A 154 25.98 36.19 -11.52
N GLN A 155 27.11 35.50 -11.36
CA GLN A 155 28.33 36.06 -10.73
C GLN A 155 29.05 37.13 -11.59
N GLY A 156 28.72 37.24 -12.87
CA GLY A 156 29.31 38.19 -13.81
C GLY A 156 28.41 39.36 -14.22
N ILE A 157 27.26 39.53 -13.57
CA ILE A 157 26.33 40.68 -13.72
C ILE A 157 26.56 41.64 -12.54
#